data_AF-A0AAW2KFE1-F1
#
_entry.id   AF-A0AAW2KFE1-F1
#
_cell.length_a   1.000
_cell.length_b   1.000
_cell.length_c   1.000
_cell.angle_alpha   90.00
_cell.angle_beta   90.00
_cell.angle_gamma   90.00
#
_symmetry.space_group_name_H-M   'P 1'
#
loop_
_entity.id
_entity.type
_entity.pdbx_description
1 polymer ?
#
loop_
_entity_poly.entity_id
_entity_poly.type
_entity_poly.pdbx_seq_one_letter_code
_entity_poly.pdbx_strand_id
1 'polypeptide(L)' 'MSECQSVLLPQTGDQYVNAKLLSGDLGVGVEVEKGDEDGRVTKEAVSGAITAAMGMKVK' A
#
# COMPACT_ATOMS: atom_id res chain seq x y z
N MET A 1 7.69 -14.35 -13.14
CA MET A 1 7.04 -13.24 -12.42
C MET A 1 6.81 -13.71 -10.99
N SER A 2 6.97 -12.83 -9.99
CA SER A 2 6.75 -13.19 -8.59
C SER A 2 5.26 -13.22 -8.27
N GLU A 3 4.82 -14.13 -7.40
CA GLU A 3 3.46 -14.20 -6.86
C GLU A 3 3.30 -13.37 -5.56
N CYS A 4 4.35 -12.66 -5.14
CA CYS A 4 4.30 -11.82 -3.94
C CYS A 4 3.38 -10.60 -4.12
N GLN A 5 2.61 -10.28 -3.08
CA GLN A 5 1.91 -9.01 -2.94
C GLN A 5 2.86 -7.95 -2.35
N SER A 6 2.88 -6.76 -2.93
CA SER A 6 3.73 -5.65 -2.46
C SER A 6 2.94 -4.67 -1.59
N VAL A 7 3.49 -4.28 -0.44
CA VAL A 7 2.96 -3.15 0.34
C VAL A 7 3.68 -1.88 -0.10
N LEU A 8 2.92 -0.90 -0.60
CA LEU A 8 3.45 0.27 -1.30
C LEU A 8 3.36 1.51 -0.39
N LEU A 9 4.50 2.13 -0.14
CA LEU A 9 4.62 3.34 0.67
C LEU A 9 5.34 4.44 -0.13
N PRO A 10 4.68 5.08 -1.11
CA PRO A 10 5.35 6.03 -2.00
C PRO A 10 5.91 7.22 -1.20
N GLN A 11 7.19 7.57 -1.37
CA GLN A 11 7.83 8.66 -0.62
C GLN A 11 8.12 9.88 -1.48
N THR A 12 8.44 9.69 -2.77
CA THR A 12 8.88 10.80 -3.65
C THR A 12 8.77 10.43 -5.12
N GLY A 13 8.51 11.43 -5.95
CA GLY A 13 8.70 11.36 -7.40
C GLY A 13 7.77 10.38 -8.10
N ASP A 14 8.32 9.55 -8.97
CA ASP A 14 7.59 8.57 -9.77
C ASP A 14 6.97 7.46 -8.93
N GLN A 15 7.41 7.27 -7.68
CA GLN A 15 6.82 6.29 -6.77
C GLN A 15 5.31 6.48 -6.58
N TYR A 16 4.80 7.72 -6.63
CA TYR A 16 3.36 7.97 -6.53
C TYR A 16 2.59 7.42 -7.75
N VAL A 17 3.16 7.54 -8.94
CA VAL A 17 2.56 7.02 -10.18
C VAL A 17 2.67 5.50 -10.20
N ASN A 18 3.85 4.97 -9.85
CA ASN A 18 4.08 3.53 -9.78
C ASN A 18 3.20 2.87 -8.72
N ALA A 19 2.97 3.53 -7.56
CA ALA A 19 2.09 3.01 -6.53
C ALA A 19 0.65 2.84 -7.04
N LYS A 20 0.10 3.89 -7.68
CA LYS A 20 -1.24 3.85 -8.30
C LYS A 20 -1.36 2.80 -9.39
N LEU A 21 -0.34 2.67 -10.24
CA LEU A 21 -0.32 1.65 -11.29
C LEU A 21 -0.33 0.24 -10.68
N LEU A 22 0.50 -0.01 -9.66
CA LEU A 22 0.65 -1.33 -9.04
C LEU A 22 -0.56 -1.72 -8.19
N SER A 23 -1.11 -0.81 -7.39
CA SER A 23 -2.26 -1.07 -6.51
C SER A 23 -3.60 -1.00 -7.24
N GLY A 24 -3.73 -0.09 -8.21
CA GLY A 24 -4.96 0.14 -8.96
C GLY A 24 -5.04 -0.74 -10.21
N ASP A 25 -4.33 -0.34 -11.26
CA ASP A 25 -4.51 -0.91 -12.60
C ASP A 25 -4.05 -2.38 -12.69
N LEU A 26 -2.94 -2.72 -12.03
CA LEU A 26 -2.36 -4.05 -12.07
C LEU A 26 -2.85 -4.96 -10.95
N GLY A 27 -3.33 -4.41 -9.83
CA GLY A 27 -3.82 -5.18 -8.67
C GLY A 27 -2.76 -6.10 -8.04
N VAL A 28 -1.47 -5.75 -8.15
CA VAL A 28 -0.33 -6.55 -7.64
C VAL A 28 0.28 -5.98 -6.36
N GLY A 29 -0.38 -5.01 -5.73
CA GLY A 29 0.05 -4.43 -4.46
C GLY A 29 -1.06 -3.74 -3.69
N VAL A 30 -0.76 -3.43 -2.44
CA VAL A 30 -1.63 -2.71 -1.50
C VAL A 30 -0.93 -1.42 -1.12
N GLU A 31 -1.55 -0.28 -1.41
CA GLU A 31 -1.02 1.03 -1.01
C GLU A 31 -1.36 1.33 0.45
N VAL A 32 -0.39 1.85 1.19
CA VAL A 32 -0.58 2.28 2.57
C VAL A 32 -1.27 3.64 2.58
N GLU A 33 -2.43 3.71 3.23
CA GLU A 33 -3.16 4.96 3.42
C GLU A 33 -2.33 6.00 4.19
N LYS A 34 -2.51 7.26 3.81
CA LYS A 34 -1.89 8.41 4.45
C LYS A 34 -2.98 9.38 4.86
N GLY A 35 -2.74 10.14 5.93
CA GLY A 35 -3.65 11.22 6.31
C GLY A 35 -3.80 12.25 5.19
N ASP A 36 -5.03 12.57 4.81
CA ASP A 36 -5.32 13.49 3.71
C ASP A 36 -4.73 14.90 3.93
N GLU A 37 -4.68 15.35 5.19
CA GLU A 37 -4.24 16.71 5.54
C GLU A 37 -2.74 16.81 5.84
N ASP A 38 -2.16 15.81 6.54
CA ASP A 38 -0.78 15.86 7.02
C ASP A 38 0.18 14.91 6.29
N GLY A 39 -0.35 14.07 5.40
CA GLY A 39 0.39 13.06 4.64
C GLY A 39 1.08 12.01 5.53
N ARG A 40 0.74 11.95 6.83
CA ARG A 40 1.41 11.07 7.77
C ARG A 40 0.93 9.64 7.62
N VAL A 41 1.87 8.74 7.86
CA VAL A 41 1.64 7.31 7.87
C VAL A 41 1.57 6.87 9.32
N THR A 42 0.46 6.25 9.70
CA THR A 42 0.27 5.71 11.05
C THR A 42 0.68 4.25 11.11
N LYS A 43 0.97 3.75 12.31
CA LYS A 43 1.23 2.33 12.53
C LYS A 43 0.04 1.47 12.10
N GLU A 44 -1.16 1.97 12.36
CA GLU A 44 -2.43 1.32 12.06
C GLU A 44 -2.63 1.17 10.55
N ALA A 45 -2.33 2.21 9.76
CA ALA A 45 -2.38 2.16 8.31
C ALA A 45 -1.38 1.13 7.73
N VAL A 46 -0.14 1.12 8.24
CA VAL A 46 0.87 0.13 7.81
C VAL A 46 0.43 -1.29 8.16
N SER A 47 -0.06 -1.50 9.39
CA SER A 47 -0.53 -2.81 9.85
C SER A 47 -1.72 -3.30 9.02
N GLY A 48 -2.66 -2.41 8.68
CA GLY A 48 -3.80 -2.70 7.83
C GLY A 48 -3.39 -3.15 6.43
N ALA A 49 -2.46 -2.42 5.80
CA ALA A 49 -1.95 -2.76 4.48
C ALA A 49 -1.21 -4.11 4.46
N ILE A 50 -0.39 -4.40 5.48
CA ILE A 50 0.27 -5.71 5.63
C ILE A 50 -0.78 -6.82 5.80
N THR A 51 -1.77 -6.61 6.64
CA THR A 51 -2.85 -7.58 6.90
C THR A 51 -3.63 -7.90 5.62
N ALA A 52 -3.94 -6.88 4.83
CA ALA A 52 -4.61 -7.01 3.54
C ALA A 52 -3.75 -7.78 2.53
N ALA A 53 -2.45 -7.44 2.40
CA ALA A 53 -1.52 -8.12 1.49
C ALA A 53 -1.35 -9.61 1.84
N MET A 54 -1.41 -9.96 3.13
CA MET A 54 -1.30 -11.34 3.61
C MET A 54 -2.63 -12.11 3.57
N GLY A 55 -3.75 -11.47 3.19
CA GLY A 55 -5.07 -12.09 3.17
C GLY A 55 -5.61 -12.47 4.55
N MET A 56 -5.13 -11.81 5.62
CA MET A 56 -5.51 -12.10 7.00
C MET A 56 -6.79 -11.33 7.35
N LYS A 57 -7.79 -11.99 7.95
CA LYS A 57 -8.96 -11.30 8.53
C LYS A 57 -8.59 -10.76 9.92
N VAL A 58 -8.70 -9.43 10.10
CA VAL A 58 -8.69 -8.84 11.45
C VAL A 58 -9.89 -9.42 12.21
N LYS A 59 -9.63 -9.94 13.40
CA LYS A 59 -10.59 -10.68 14.23
C LYS A 59 -11.35 -9.74 15.15
#